data_AF-A0A5P9HPF2-F1
#
_entry.id   AF-A0A5P9HPF2-F1
#
_cell.length_a   1.000
_cell.length_b   1.000
_cell.length_c   1.000
_cell.angle_alpha   90.00
_cell.angle_beta   90.00
_cell.angle_gamma   90.00
#
_symmetry.space_group_name_H-M   'P 1'
#
loop_
_entity.id
_entity.type
_entity.pdbx_description
1 polymer ?
#
loop_
_entity_poly.entity_id
_entity_poly.type
_entity_poly.pdbx_seq_one_letter_code
_entity_poly.pdbx_strand_id
1 'polypeptide(L)'
;MFPIGEQPDFIKDLNQFEEVPAEIAIQGKTKNLERLKDLSGIEKLWLFSVNQEEFDLILQSVRPKTLYVYEMRVEDLSSLELLSGTETLYLCWNTKTTKLWDLKKNINLKTLSLEDFKRINSLDPLQHCQALEELHLSGGIWNTLKIDTLEPLKQLNALKYLGLSNIRVKDESLEPLSYLINLEELEVSNQFPTEEFARLSVALPNTKCNYFTPYVKLNDPIDGKDIMVIGKRKPFLNSSTDTKKLQKYEDVFKVFQEKHKEQYT
;
A
#
# COMPACT_ATOMS: atom_id res chain seq x y z
N MET A 1 -3.92 4.09 4.66
CA MET A 1 -5.33 4.40 4.34
C MET A 1 -5.40 5.79 3.75
N PHE A 2 -6.26 6.03 2.76
CA PHE A 2 -6.43 7.37 2.17
C PHE A 2 -6.99 8.39 3.20
N PRO A 3 -6.42 9.60 3.33
CA PRO A 3 -6.81 10.58 4.34
C PRO A 3 -8.08 11.36 3.97
N ILE A 4 -9.22 10.67 3.90
CA ILE A 4 -10.51 11.31 3.60
C ILE A 4 -10.91 12.25 4.74
N GLY A 5 -11.26 13.49 4.38
CA GLY A 5 -11.73 14.52 5.32
C GLY A 5 -10.65 15.51 5.76
N GLU A 6 -9.39 15.29 5.37
CA GLU A 6 -8.28 16.20 5.65
C GLU A 6 -8.08 17.26 4.56
N GLN A 7 -8.78 17.13 3.43
CA GLN A 7 -8.64 18.04 2.27
C GLN A 7 -9.29 19.42 2.50
N PRO A 8 -8.84 20.47 1.78
CA PRO A 8 -9.53 21.76 1.77
C PRO A 8 -10.88 21.72 1.04
N ASP A 9 -11.62 22.83 1.10
CA ASP A 9 -12.86 23.01 0.35
C ASP A 9 -12.66 22.87 -1.17
N PHE A 10 -13.64 22.24 -1.82
CA PHE A 10 -13.59 22.01 -3.26
C PHE A 10 -13.73 23.31 -4.06
N ILE A 11 -12.77 23.54 -4.96
CA ILE A 11 -12.88 24.57 -5.98
C ILE A 11 -13.88 24.12 -7.04
N LYS A 12 -14.91 24.94 -7.30
CA LYS A 12 -15.94 24.66 -8.31
C LYS A 12 -15.64 25.26 -9.68
N ASP A 13 -14.93 26.37 -9.70
CA ASP A 13 -14.59 27.12 -10.91
C ASP A 13 -13.27 27.87 -10.70
N LEU A 14 -12.27 27.57 -11.54
CA LEU A 14 -10.94 28.15 -11.43
C LEU A 14 -10.85 29.61 -11.93
N ASN A 15 -11.84 30.10 -12.69
CA ASN A 15 -11.86 31.51 -13.11
C ASN A 15 -12.12 32.48 -11.95
N GLN A 16 -12.54 31.97 -10.80
CA GLN A 16 -12.78 32.78 -9.59
C GLN A 16 -11.48 33.17 -8.88
N PHE A 17 -10.34 32.66 -9.35
CA PHE A 17 -9.04 32.80 -8.68
C PHE A 17 -8.04 33.47 -9.62
N GLU A 18 -7.41 34.54 -9.13
CA GLU A 18 -6.19 35.11 -9.74
C GLU A 18 -4.96 34.28 -9.33
N GLU A 19 -4.90 33.90 -8.06
CA GLU A 19 -3.93 32.97 -7.48
C GLU A 19 -4.67 31.91 -6.65
N VAL A 20 -4.05 30.73 -6.49
CA VAL A 20 -4.60 29.64 -5.67
C VAL A 20 -3.67 29.31 -4.50
N PRO A 21 -4.20 28.78 -3.38
CA PRO A 21 -3.36 28.27 -2.30
C PRO A 21 -2.43 27.15 -2.78
N ALA A 22 -1.35 26.91 -2.02
CA ALA A 22 -0.43 25.80 -2.31
C ALA A 22 -1.08 24.42 -2.16
N GLU A 23 -2.20 24.33 -1.45
CA GLU A 23 -3.00 23.11 -1.28
C GLU A 23 -4.42 23.36 -1.78
N ILE A 24 -4.86 22.59 -2.79
CA ILE A 24 -6.19 22.72 -3.39
C ILE A 24 -6.88 21.37 -3.56
N ALA A 25 -8.21 21.39 -3.55
CA ALA A 25 -9.06 20.26 -3.89
C ALA A 25 -9.93 20.55 -5.11
N ILE A 26 -9.86 19.66 -6.09
CA ILE A 26 -10.59 19.71 -7.35
C ILE A 26 -11.40 18.42 -7.47
N GLN A 27 -12.66 18.55 -7.89
CA GLN A 27 -13.51 17.41 -8.18
C GLN A 27 -13.85 17.32 -9.67
N GLY A 28 -14.31 16.16 -10.13
CA GLY A 28 -14.83 16.00 -11.48
C GLY A 28 -15.88 17.06 -11.79
N LYS A 29 -15.87 17.59 -13.02
CA LYS A 29 -16.70 18.71 -13.50
C LYS A 29 -16.37 20.08 -12.89
N THR A 30 -15.22 20.24 -12.25
CA THR A 30 -14.70 21.59 -11.93
C THR A 30 -14.55 22.38 -13.22
N LYS A 31 -15.03 23.62 -13.23
CA LYS A 31 -15.02 24.46 -14.45
C LYS A 31 -13.64 25.09 -14.67
N ASN A 32 -13.32 25.29 -15.95
CA ASN A 32 -12.15 26.01 -16.42
C ASN A 32 -10.82 25.36 -15.98
N LEU A 33 -10.70 24.03 -16.06
CA LEU A 33 -9.49 23.27 -15.70
C LEU A 33 -8.25 23.71 -16.50
N GLU A 34 -8.43 24.22 -17.71
CA GLU A 34 -7.35 24.77 -18.54
C GLU A 34 -6.62 25.96 -17.89
N ARG A 35 -7.23 26.62 -16.90
CA ARG A 35 -6.59 27.69 -16.11
C ARG A 35 -5.44 27.18 -15.25
N LEU A 36 -5.37 25.88 -14.95
CA LEU A 36 -4.33 25.32 -14.10
C LEU A 36 -2.92 25.57 -14.65
N LYS A 37 -2.76 25.67 -15.97
CA LYS A 37 -1.46 26.00 -16.60
C LYS A 37 -0.94 27.40 -16.24
N ASP A 38 -1.85 28.30 -15.89
CA ASP A 38 -1.57 29.69 -15.55
C ASP A 38 -1.47 29.90 -14.03
N LEU A 39 -1.80 28.86 -13.24
CA LEU A 39 -1.78 28.87 -11.79
C LEU A 39 -0.53 28.15 -11.28
N SER A 40 0.37 28.90 -10.65
CA SER A 40 1.61 28.37 -10.10
C SER A 40 1.53 28.16 -8.59
N GLY A 41 2.48 27.40 -8.03
CA GLY A 41 2.62 27.24 -6.58
C GLY A 41 1.78 26.12 -5.94
N ILE A 42 1.08 25.31 -6.73
CA ILE A 42 0.35 24.14 -6.21
C ILE A 42 1.34 23.05 -5.79
N GLU A 43 1.53 22.89 -4.49
CA GLU A 43 2.38 21.87 -3.88
C GLU A 43 1.62 20.60 -3.51
N LYS A 44 0.36 20.74 -3.08
CA LYS A 44 -0.52 19.62 -2.73
C LYS A 44 -1.80 19.68 -3.53
N LEU A 45 -2.14 18.59 -4.19
CA LEU A 45 -3.32 18.50 -5.04
C LEU A 45 -4.19 17.33 -4.62
N TRP A 46 -5.46 17.61 -4.37
CA TRP A 46 -6.49 16.61 -4.14
C TRP A 46 -7.42 16.54 -5.34
N LEU A 47 -7.58 15.35 -5.92
CA LEU A 47 -8.44 15.07 -7.06
C LEU A 47 -9.53 14.09 -6.65
N PHE A 48 -10.79 14.43 -6.93
CA PHE A 48 -11.95 13.59 -6.61
C PHE A 48 -12.79 13.30 -7.84
N SER A 49 -13.21 12.06 -8.05
CA SER A 49 -14.21 11.67 -9.06
C SER A 49 -13.85 12.10 -10.50
N VAL A 50 -12.56 12.05 -10.87
CA VAL A 50 -12.05 12.50 -12.19
C VAL A 50 -12.12 11.40 -13.25
N ASN A 51 -12.39 11.81 -14.50
CA ASN A 51 -12.29 10.94 -15.69
C ASN A 51 -10.90 11.03 -16.36
N GLN A 52 -10.66 10.23 -17.41
CA GLN A 52 -9.38 10.20 -18.15
C GLN A 52 -8.96 11.58 -18.68
N GLU A 53 -9.85 12.29 -19.38
CA GLU A 53 -9.55 13.59 -19.99
C GLU A 53 -9.20 14.63 -18.92
N GLU A 54 -9.98 14.68 -17.83
CA GLU A 54 -9.71 15.59 -16.71
C GLU A 54 -8.38 15.25 -16.02
N PHE A 55 -8.12 13.96 -15.75
CA PHE A 55 -6.89 13.50 -15.13
C PHE A 55 -5.66 13.89 -15.95
N ASP A 56 -5.69 13.66 -17.26
CA ASP A 56 -4.59 13.97 -18.16
C ASP A 56 -4.38 15.49 -18.29
N LEU A 57 -5.45 16.26 -18.47
CA LEU A 57 -5.38 17.73 -18.55
C LEU A 57 -4.77 18.34 -17.28
N ILE A 58 -5.21 17.87 -16.12
CA ILE A 58 -4.73 18.36 -14.83
C ILE A 58 -3.24 18.03 -14.67
N LEU A 59 -2.85 16.76 -14.83
CA LEU A 59 -1.46 16.34 -14.61
C LEU A 59 -0.49 16.82 -15.69
N GLN A 60 -0.97 17.23 -16.86
CA GLN A 60 -0.17 17.99 -17.82
C GLN A 60 0.11 19.41 -17.35
N SER A 61 -0.83 20.02 -16.62
CA SER A 61 -0.79 21.44 -16.23
C SER A 61 -0.04 21.70 -14.92
N VAL A 62 -0.09 20.76 -13.96
CA VAL A 62 0.47 20.95 -12.60
C VAL A 62 1.46 19.85 -12.23
N ARG A 63 2.41 20.18 -11.35
CA ARG A 63 3.45 19.25 -10.85
C ARG A 63 3.52 19.31 -9.32
N PRO A 64 2.54 18.76 -8.60
CA PRO A 64 2.48 18.87 -7.15
C PRO A 64 3.55 17.99 -6.49
N LYS A 65 4.02 18.39 -5.31
CA LYS A 65 4.88 17.58 -4.46
C LYS A 65 4.12 16.39 -3.86
N THR A 66 2.83 16.59 -3.55
CA THR A 66 1.93 15.57 -3.01
C THR A 66 0.64 15.53 -3.82
N LEU A 67 0.26 14.34 -4.27
CA LEU A 67 -0.99 14.12 -5.02
C LEU A 67 -1.85 13.08 -4.32
N TYR A 68 -3.09 13.48 -4.04
CA TYR A 68 -4.16 12.62 -3.56
C TYR A 68 -5.20 12.47 -4.68
N VAL A 69 -5.58 11.24 -5.01
CA VAL A 69 -6.64 10.97 -5.98
C VAL A 69 -7.62 9.96 -5.39
N TYR A 70 -8.87 10.37 -5.22
CA TYR A 70 -9.96 9.54 -4.74
C TYR A 70 -11.03 9.37 -5.82
N GLU A 71 -11.46 8.13 -6.06
CA GLU A 71 -12.43 7.77 -7.09
C GLU A 71 -12.00 8.25 -8.49
N MET A 72 -11.22 7.45 -9.21
CA MET A 72 -10.83 7.78 -10.58
C MET A 72 -11.39 6.78 -11.59
N ARG A 73 -11.89 7.30 -12.72
CA ARG A 73 -12.36 6.52 -13.88
C ARG A 73 -11.34 6.59 -15.00
N VAL A 74 -10.11 6.24 -14.67
CA VAL A 74 -8.93 6.39 -15.52
C VAL A 74 -8.45 4.99 -15.91
N GLU A 75 -8.24 4.75 -17.20
CA GLU A 75 -7.73 3.47 -17.71
C GLU A 75 -6.22 3.52 -17.89
N ASP A 76 -5.71 4.65 -18.38
CA ASP A 76 -4.28 4.90 -18.56
C ASP A 76 -3.73 5.86 -17.50
N LEU A 77 -2.74 5.39 -16.73
CA LEU A 77 -2.08 6.16 -15.68
C LEU A 77 -0.80 6.85 -16.17
N SER A 78 -0.48 6.81 -17.47
CA SER A 78 0.77 7.36 -18.03
C SER A 78 1.00 8.85 -17.71
N SER A 79 -0.04 9.65 -17.47
CA SER A 79 0.11 11.04 -17.02
C SER A 79 0.86 11.19 -15.69
N LEU A 80 0.90 10.16 -14.84
CA LEU A 80 1.73 10.14 -13.63
C LEU A 80 3.24 10.15 -13.94
N GLU A 81 3.64 9.74 -15.14
CA GLU A 81 5.05 9.76 -15.59
C GLU A 81 5.60 11.18 -15.73
N LEU A 82 4.73 12.19 -15.85
CA LEU A 82 5.12 13.60 -15.91
C LEU A 82 5.57 14.16 -14.55
N LEU A 83 5.30 13.43 -13.47
CA LEU A 83 5.43 13.87 -12.08
C LEU A 83 6.77 13.45 -11.45
N SER A 84 7.88 13.82 -12.09
CA SER A 84 9.23 13.43 -11.62
C SER A 84 9.66 14.08 -10.30
N GLY A 85 9.06 15.22 -9.95
CA GLY A 85 9.29 15.94 -8.69
C GLY A 85 8.35 15.56 -7.54
N THR A 86 7.34 14.72 -7.78
CA THR A 86 6.37 14.32 -6.74
C THR A 86 7.00 13.33 -5.77
N GLU A 87 6.86 13.61 -4.47
CA GLU A 87 7.40 12.78 -3.39
C GLU A 87 6.36 11.82 -2.80
N THR A 88 5.07 12.16 -2.92
CA THR A 88 3.99 11.43 -2.24
C THR A 88 2.78 11.25 -3.15
N LEU A 89 2.36 9.99 -3.32
CA LEU A 89 1.18 9.60 -4.09
C LEU A 89 0.22 8.76 -3.24
N TYR A 90 -1.01 9.24 -3.07
CA TYR A 90 -2.12 8.47 -2.54
C TYR A 90 -3.17 8.30 -3.61
N LEU A 91 -3.36 7.09 -4.11
CA LEU A 91 -4.36 6.77 -5.11
C LEU A 91 -5.36 5.79 -4.51
N CYS A 92 -6.64 6.16 -4.55
CA CYS A 92 -7.72 5.36 -3.99
C CYS A 92 -8.85 5.22 -4.99
N TRP A 93 -9.38 4.01 -5.09
CA TRP A 93 -10.56 3.65 -5.87
C TRP A 93 -10.41 3.91 -7.37
N ASN A 94 -9.67 3.03 -8.04
CA ASN A 94 -9.63 2.93 -9.50
C ASN A 94 -10.25 1.60 -9.96
N THR A 95 -11.30 1.68 -10.76
CA THR A 95 -12.05 0.49 -11.22
C THR A 95 -11.68 0.02 -12.63
N LYS A 96 -10.72 0.68 -13.27
CA LYS A 96 -10.55 0.73 -14.71
C LYS A 96 -9.17 0.24 -15.13
N THR A 97 -8.11 0.83 -14.58
CA THR A 97 -6.71 0.51 -14.85
C THR A 97 -6.37 -0.95 -14.57
N THR A 98 -5.61 -1.56 -15.47
CA THR A 98 -5.13 -2.95 -15.35
C THR A 98 -3.63 -3.06 -15.10
N LYS A 99 -2.88 -1.96 -15.25
CA LYS A 99 -1.41 -1.92 -15.12
C LYS A 99 -0.96 -0.65 -14.41
N LEU A 100 0.14 -0.74 -13.68
CA LEU A 100 0.86 0.45 -13.21
C LEU A 100 1.56 1.14 -14.40
N TRP A 101 1.89 2.43 -14.23
CA TRP A 101 2.62 3.24 -15.21
C TRP A 101 4.14 3.01 -15.10
N ASP A 102 4.94 3.67 -15.96
CA ASP A 102 6.41 3.59 -15.84
C ASP A 102 6.92 4.38 -14.62
N LEU A 103 6.99 3.69 -13.48
CA LEU A 103 7.46 4.25 -12.22
C LEU A 103 8.95 4.68 -12.23
N LYS A 104 9.73 4.32 -13.27
CA LYS A 104 11.11 4.86 -13.45
C LYS A 104 11.13 6.38 -13.57
N LYS A 105 10.00 6.98 -13.96
CA LYS A 105 9.87 8.42 -14.18
C LYS A 105 9.69 9.20 -12.88
N ASN A 106 9.21 8.56 -11.81
CA ASN A 106 8.96 9.18 -10.51
C ASN A 106 10.17 9.02 -9.58
N ILE A 107 11.30 9.58 -10.00
CA ILE A 107 12.61 9.41 -9.34
C ILE A 107 12.68 9.89 -7.88
N ASN A 108 11.77 10.80 -7.47
CA ASN A 108 11.72 11.36 -6.13
C ASN A 108 10.60 10.76 -5.25
N LEU A 109 9.89 9.73 -5.74
CA LEU A 109 8.76 9.14 -5.02
C LEU A 109 9.23 8.40 -3.76
N LYS A 110 8.80 8.90 -2.60
CA LYS A 110 9.11 8.34 -1.27
C LYS A 110 7.94 7.58 -0.66
N THR A 111 6.71 8.03 -0.91
CA THR A 111 5.50 7.41 -0.37
C THR A 111 4.53 7.09 -1.48
N LEU A 112 4.09 5.83 -1.53
CA LEU A 112 3.07 5.36 -2.45
C LEU A 112 2.00 4.55 -1.72
N SER A 113 0.74 4.99 -1.82
CA SER A 113 -0.42 4.22 -1.38
C SER A 113 -1.33 3.92 -2.57
N LEU A 114 -1.63 2.64 -2.79
CA LEU A 114 -2.61 2.16 -3.77
C LEU A 114 -3.73 1.42 -3.05
N GLU A 115 -4.94 1.98 -3.09
CA GLU A 115 -6.11 1.44 -2.41
C GLU A 115 -7.26 1.17 -3.39
N ASP A 116 -7.85 -0.03 -3.34
CA ASP A 116 -8.97 -0.47 -4.19
C ASP A 116 -8.69 -0.40 -5.71
N PHE A 117 -7.52 -0.94 -6.12
CA PHE A 117 -7.11 -1.14 -7.51
C PHE A 117 -7.40 -2.57 -7.99
N LYS A 118 -8.68 -2.97 -7.98
CA LYS A 118 -9.10 -4.38 -8.14
C LYS A 118 -8.68 -5.10 -9.44
N ARG A 119 -8.22 -4.36 -10.46
CA ARG A 119 -7.84 -4.86 -11.78
C ARG A 119 -6.33 -4.97 -12.00
N ILE A 120 -5.53 -4.45 -11.06
CA ILE A 120 -4.07 -4.61 -11.09
C ILE A 120 -3.72 -5.94 -10.42
N ASN A 121 -2.87 -6.71 -11.08
CA ASN A 121 -2.35 -7.99 -10.59
C ASN A 121 -0.81 -8.07 -10.57
N SER A 122 -0.14 -7.31 -11.44
CA SER A 122 1.32 -7.20 -11.47
C SER A 122 1.78 -5.93 -10.77
N LEU A 123 2.84 -6.10 -9.98
CA LEU A 123 3.56 -5.04 -9.28
C LEU A 123 4.91 -4.71 -9.96
N ASP A 124 5.19 -5.25 -11.15
CA ASP A 124 6.52 -5.20 -11.77
C ASP A 124 7.11 -3.79 -11.85
N PRO A 125 6.35 -2.73 -12.16
CA PRO A 125 6.92 -1.38 -12.20
C PRO A 125 7.48 -0.88 -10.86
N LEU A 126 7.00 -1.40 -9.71
CA LEU A 126 7.51 -1.00 -8.39
C LEU A 126 8.98 -1.32 -8.19
N GLN A 127 9.53 -2.32 -8.89
CA GLN A 127 10.95 -2.70 -8.75
C GLN A 127 11.92 -1.54 -9.04
N HIS A 128 11.46 -0.49 -9.72
CA HIS A 128 12.26 0.67 -10.10
C HIS A 128 12.20 1.83 -9.08
N CYS A 129 11.35 1.77 -8.05
CA CYS A 129 11.18 2.84 -7.07
C CYS A 129 12.26 2.79 -5.97
N GLN A 130 13.51 3.04 -6.33
CA GLN A 130 14.66 2.88 -5.42
C GLN A 130 14.69 3.88 -4.25
N ALA A 131 13.95 4.99 -4.35
CA ALA A 131 13.81 5.99 -3.29
C ALA A 131 12.55 5.79 -2.40
N LEU A 132 11.77 4.73 -2.65
CA LEU A 132 10.51 4.51 -1.94
C LEU A 132 10.79 4.06 -0.50
N GLU A 133 10.32 4.86 0.45
CA GLU A 133 10.45 4.62 1.89
C GLU A 133 9.17 4.03 2.49
N GLU A 134 8.01 4.33 1.91
CA GLU A 134 6.71 3.87 2.41
C GLU A 134 5.83 3.33 1.28
N LEU A 135 5.36 2.09 1.44
CA LEU A 135 4.44 1.45 0.51
C LEU A 135 3.22 0.92 1.26
N HIS A 136 2.04 1.34 0.81
CA HIS A 136 0.77 0.79 1.28
C HIS A 136 -0.03 0.24 0.10
N LEU A 137 -0.33 -1.05 0.12
CA LEU A 137 -1.17 -1.74 -0.86
C LEU A 137 -2.40 -2.28 -0.16
N SER A 138 -3.58 -1.85 -0.61
CA SER A 138 -4.84 -2.31 -0.03
C SER A 138 -5.91 -2.65 -1.05
N GLY A 139 -6.64 -3.72 -0.78
CA GLY A 139 -7.97 -3.92 -1.37
C GLY A 139 -8.97 -2.87 -0.86
N GLY A 140 -10.12 -2.76 -1.52
CA GLY A 140 -11.25 -1.97 -1.03
C GLY A 140 -12.15 -2.76 -0.09
N ILE A 141 -13.12 -2.10 0.55
CA ILE A 141 -14.05 -2.72 1.51
C ILE A 141 -14.73 -3.99 0.95
N TRP A 142 -15.05 -3.97 -0.35
CA TRP A 142 -15.78 -5.05 -1.02
C TRP A 142 -14.92 -5.92 -1.94
N ASN A 143 -13.66 -5.51 -2.19
CA ASN A 143 -12.81 -6.14 -3.20
C ASN A 143 -11.39 -6.34 -2.66
N THR A 144 -10.99 -7.58 -2.45
CA THR A 144 -9.60 -7.94 -2.17
C THR A 144 -8.71 -7.64 -3.39
N LEU A 145 -7.57 -6.98 -3.16
CA LEU A 145 -6.55 -6.76 -4.19
C LEU A 145 -5.82 -8.08 -4.48
N LYS A 146 -5.93 -8.60 -5.70
CA LYS A 146 -5.31 -9.89 -6.07
C LYS A 146 -4.02 -9.64 -6.84
N ILE A 147 -2.89 -9.99 -6.25
CA ILE A 147 -1.56 -9.83 -6.85
C ILE A 147 -0.99 -11.20 -7.20
N ASP A 148 -0.27 -11.29 -8.31
CA ASP A 148 0.34 -12.55 -8.73
C ASP A 148 1.51 -12.95 -7.81
N THR A 149 2.39 -12.01 -7.46
CA THR A 149 3.54 -12.23 -6.58
C THR A 149 4.03 -10.92 -5.95
N LEU A 150 4.76 -11.01 -4.83
CA LEU A 150 5.45 -9.88 -4.21
C LEU A 150 6.89 -9.69 -4.73
N GLU A 151 7.32 -10.49 -5.71
CA GLU A 151 8.69 -10.51 -6.19
C GLU A 151 9.30 -9.14 -6.57
N PRO A 152 8.56 -8.21 -7.22
CA PRO A 152 9.08 -6.88 -7.52
C PRO A 152 9.53 -6.09 -6.29
N LEU A 153 8.95 -6.37 -5.11
CA LEU A 153 9.22 -5.61 -3.89
C LEU A 153 10.63 -5.86 -3.36
N LYS A 154 11.27 -7.00 -3.67
CA LYS A 154 12.62 -7.31 -3.16
C LYS A 154 13.69 -6.28 -3.56
N GLN A 155 13.41 -5.45 -4.57
CA GLN A 155 14.32 -4.40 -5.05
C GLN A 155 14.19 -3.08 -4.27
N LEU A 156 13.22 -2.96 -3.36
CA LEU A 156 12.91 -1.73 -2.63
C LEU A 156 13.76 -1.57 -1.37
N ASN A 157 15.08 -1.48 -1.54
CA ASN A 157 16.03 -1.48 -0.42
C ASN A 157 15.90 -0.28 0.52
N ALA A 158 15.27 0.83 0.09
CA ALA A 158 15.02 2.01 0.93
C ALA A 158 13.73 1.92 1.76
N LEU A 159 12.93 0.86 1.58
CA LEU A 159 11.62 0.73 2.19
C LEU A 159 11.74 0.54 3.71
N LYS A 160 11.07 1.42 4.47
CA LYS A 160 11.01 1.41 5.93
C LYS A 160 9.63 0.96 6.43
N TYR A 161 8.58 1.28 5.69
CA TYR A 161 7.22 0.87 6.02
C TYR A 161 6.57 0.11 4.88
N LEU A 162 5.99 -1.05 5.20
CA LEU A 162 5.18 -1.84 4.27
C LEU A 162 3.85 -2.22 4.91
N GLY A 163 2.76 -1.73 4.33
CA GLY A 163 1.39 -2.12 4.70
C GLY A 163 0.71 -2.92 3.59
N LEU A 164 0.29 -4.14 3.91
CA LEU A 164 -0.39 -5.08 3.03
C LEU A 164 -1.75 -5.48 3.63
N SER A 165 -2.81 -4.74 3.31
CA SER A 165 -4.14 -4.94 3.87
C SER A 165 -5.15 -5.43 2.83
N ASN A 166 -6.00 -6.39 3.19
CA ASN A 166 -7.00 -6.96 2.27
C ASN A 166 -6.45 -7.28 0.85
N ILE A 167 -5.22 -7.80 0.80
CA ILE A 167 -4.60 -8.29 -0.43
C ILE A 167 -4.77 -9.82 -0.51
N ARG A 168 -4.51 -10.43 -1.67
CA ARG A 168 -4.31 -11.87 -1.81
C ARG A 168 -3.20 -12.10 -2.82
N VAL A 169 -2.09 -12.67 -2.37
CA VAL A 169 -0.96 -13.04 -3.24
C VAL A 169 -1.18 -14.47 -3.72
N LYS A 170 -1.06 -14.70 -5.03
CA LYS A 170 -1.43 -15.96 -5.68
C LYS A 170 -0.50 -17.12 -5.33
N ASP A 171 0.80 -16.87 -5.23
CA ASP A 171 1.80 -17.86 -4.81
C ASP A 171 1.84 -18.09 -3.28
N GLU A 172 1.09 -17.28 -2.52
CA GLU A 172 1.01 -17.32 -1.06
C GLU A 172 2.38 -17.12 -0.37
N SER A 173 3.30 -16.44 -1.04
CA SER A 173 4.67 -16.20 -0.55
C SER A 173 4.87 -14.78 -0.02
N LEU A 174 5.60 -14.70 1.10
CA LEU A 174 6.21 -13.49 1.64
C LEU A 174 7.75 -13.49 1.48
N GLU A 175 8.32 -14.48 0.79
CA GLU A 175 9.78 -14.63 0.63
C GLU A 175 10.47 -13.38 0.08
N PRO A 176 9.90 -12.67 -0.91
CA PRO A 176 10.52 -11.45 -1.46
C PRO A 176 10.73 -10.35 -0.42
N LEU A 177 9.96 -10.36 0.68
CA LEU A 177 10.09 -9.36 1.74
C LEU A 177 11.35 -9.57 2.59
N SER A 178 11.97 -10.75 2.56
CA SER A 178 13.20 -11.04 3.31
C SER A 178 14.41 -10.22 2.83
N TYR A 179 14.34 -9.62 1.64
CA TYR A 179 15.39 -8.74 1.09
C TYR A 179 15.26 -7.29 1.57
N LEU A 180 14.17 -6.93 2.25
CA LEU A 180 13.90 -5.57 2.72
C LEU A 180 14.63 -5.30 4.05
N ILE A 181 15.96 -5.32 4.03
CA ILE A 181 16.80 -5.27 5.23
C ILE A 181 16.67 -3.98 6.06
N ASN A 182 16.15 -2.91 5.46
CA ASN A 182 15.90 -1.63 6.12
C ASN A 182 14.44 -1.46 6.58
N LEU A 183 13.60 -2.51 6.44
CA LEU A 183 12.20 -2.45 6.83
C LEU A 183 12.09 -2.29 8.35
N GLU A 184 11.48 -1.21 8.80
CA GLU A 184 11.28 -0.89 10.21
C GLU A 184 9.93 -1.45 10.69
N GLU A 185 8.89 -1.38 9.85
CA GLU A 185 7.55 -1.83 10.20
C GLU A 185 6.87 -2.57 9.04
N LEU A 186 6.29 -3.73 9.36
CA LEU A 186 5.51 -4.55 8.46
C LEU A 186 4.10 -4.77 9.05
N GLU A 187 3.11 -4.23 8.35
CA GLU A 187 1.71 -4.56 8.55
C GLU A 187 1.25 -5.50 7.45
N VAL A 188 0.76 -6.68 7.82
CA VAL A 188 0.28 -7.68 6.87
C VAL A 188 -0.88 -8.44 7.50
N SER A 189 -1.84 -8.90 6.69
CA SER A 189 -2.96 -9.70 7.20
C SER A 189 -2.56 -11.17 7.45
N ASN A 190 -3.25 -11.83 8.40
CA ASN A 190 -2.99 -13.21 8.80
C ASN A 190 -3.55 -14.23 7.78
N GLN A 191 -3.01 -14.23 6.56
CA GLN A 191 -3.52 -15.01 5.43
C GLN A 191 -2.47 -15.86 4.71
N PHE A 192 -1.21 -15.79 5.13
CA PHE A 192 -0.08 -16.54 4.58
C PHE A 192 0.20 -17.78 5.43
N PRO A 193 0.83 -18.84 4.90
CA PRO A 193 1.24 -19.99 5.70
C PRO A 193 2.10 -19.58 6.92
N THR A 194 1.99 -20.31 8.03
CA THR A 194 2.77 -20.03 9.27
C THR A 194 4.28 -19.96 9.01
N GLU A 195 4.79 -20.79 8.10
CA GLU A 195 6.21 -20.82 7.75
C GLU A 195 6.71 -19.50 7.17
N GLU A 196 5.87 -18.77 6.42
CA GLU A 196 6.24 -17.48 5.82
C GLU A 196 6.51 -16.42 6.89
N PHE A 197 5.66 -16.35 7.92
CA PHE A 197 5.86 -15.47 9.06
C PHE A 197 7.07 -15.86 9.91
N ALA A 198 7.28 -17.17 10.13
CA ALA A 198 8.44 -17.67 10.83
C ALA A 198 9.76 -17.34 10.09
N ARG A 199 9.80 -17.52 8.76
CA ARG A 199 10.96 -17.15 7.93
C ARG A 199 11.27 -15.67 8.05
N LEU A 200 10.25 -14.80 7.87
CA LEU A 200 10.46 -13.35 7.98
C LEU A 200 10.88 -12.91 9.38
N SER A 201 10.38 -13.55 10.45
CA SER A 201 10.82 -13.22 11.82
C SER A 201 12.31 -13.44 12.06
N VAL A 202 12.94 -14.29 11.25
CA VAL A 202 14.38 -14.58 11.30
C VAL A 202 15.15 -13.68 10.32
N ALA A 203 14.62 -13.50 9.10
CA ALA A 203 15.26 -12.66 8.09
C ALA A 203 15.26 -11.17 8.43
N LEU A 204 14.25 -10.72 9.18
CA LEU A 204 14.00 -9.31 9.50
C LEU A 204 13.92 -9.10 11.03
N PRO A 205 15.00 -9.37 11.78
CA PRO A 205 14.96 -9.42 13.24
C PRO A 205 14.70 -8.05 13.89
N ASN A 206 14.95 -6.94 13.17
CA ASN A 206 14.74 -5.58 13.64
C ASN A 206 13.41 -4.98 13.16
N THR A 207 12.63 -5.69 12.35
CA THR A 207 11.35 -5.20 11.83
C THR A 207 10.24 -5.47 12.84
N LYS A 208 9.49 -4.42 13.14
CA LYS A 208 8.28 -4.52 13.94
C LYS A 208 7.17 -5.17 13.10
N CYS A 209 6.71 -6.33 13.54
CA CYS A 209 5.56 -7.02 12.96
C CYS A 209 4.82 -7.81 14.04
N ASN A 210 3.51 -7.57 14.17
CA ASN A 210 2.68 -8.25 15.17
C ASN A 210 2.59 -9.78 14.95
N TYR A 211 2.92 -10.26 13.75
CA TYR A 211 2.80 -11.67 13.36
C TYR A 211 4.14 -12.41 13.30
N PHE A 212 5.23 -11.83 13.79
CA PHE A 212 6.51 -12.53 14.02
C PHE A 212 6.48 -13.39 15.29
N THR A 213 5.34 -14.04 15.52
CA THR A 213 5.04 -14.85 16.69
C THR A 213 4.13 -16.03 16.25
N PRO A 214 4.04 -17.13 17.01
CA PRO A 214 3.15 -18.24 16.68
C PRO A 214 1.66 -17.91 16.81
N TYR A 215 1.30 -16.94 17.64
CA TYR A 215 -0.07 -16.53 17.90
C TYR A 215 -0.12 -15.15 18.59
N VAL A 216 -1.23 -14.43 18.42
CA VAL A 216 -1.47 -13.13 19.09
C VAL A 216 -2.69 -13.20 19.99
N LYS A 217 -2.67 -12.42 21.06
CA LYS A 217 -3.81 -12.23 21.95
C LYS A 217 -4.75 -11.17 21.37
N LEU A 218 -6.04 -11.48 21.35
CA LEU A 218 -7.09 -10.57 20.91
C LEU A 218 -7.56 -9.72 22.10
N ASN A 219 -7.82 -8.44 21.83
CA ASN A 219 -8.47 -7.56 22.80
C ASN A 219 -9.93 -7.97 23.01
N ASP A 220 -10.60 -8.34 21.91
CA ASP A 220 -11.99 -8.78 21.91
C ASP A 220 -12.06 -10.26 21.48
N PRO A 221 -12.33 -11.19 22.43
CA PRO A 221 -12.44 -12.61 22.13
C PRO A 221 -13.59 -12.94 21.17
N ILE A 222 -13.36 -13.89 20.26
CA ILE A 222 -14.37 -14.37 19.30
C ILE A 222 -14.85 -15.74 19.78
N ASP A 223 -16.15 -15.88 20.08
CA ASP A 223 -16.73 -17.13 20.59
C ASP A 223 -15.97 -17.71 21.81
N GLY A 224 -15.56 -16.83 22.73
CA GLY A 224 -14.80 -17.21 23.93
C GLY A 224 -13.33 -17.59 23.69
N LYS A 225 -12.80 -17.36 22.48
CA LYS A 225 -11.39 -17.59 22.11
C LYS A 225 -10.66 -16.26 22.01
N ASP A 226 -9.64 -16.09 22.83
CA ASP A 226 -8.84 -14.86 22.97
C ASP A 226 -7.48 -14.95 22.27
N ILE A 227 -7.18 -16.05 21.58
CA ILE A 227 -5.94 -16.24 20.83
C ILE A 227 -6.23 -16.47 19.36
N MET A 228 -5.56 -15.72 18.48
CA MET A 228 -5.50 -15.99 17.04
C MET A 228 -4.15 -16.63 16.70
N VAL A 229 -4.18 -17.87 16.21
CA VAL A 229 -2.96 -18.55 15.75
C VAL A 229 -2.50 -17.94 14.42
N ILE A 230 -1.20 -17.68 14.30
CA ILE A 230 -0.61 -17.09 13.09
C ILE A 230 -0.45 -18.17 12.01
N GLY A 231 -0.98 -17.84 10.84
CA GLY A 231 -1.00 -18.66 9.65
C GLY A 231 -2.39 -18.77 9.03
N LYS A 232 -2.40 -18.95 7.71
CA LYS A 232 -3.58 -19.20 6.91
C LYS A 232 -4.38 -20.40 7.44
N ARG A 233 -5.69 -20.20 7.59
CA ARG A 233 -6.66 -21.22 8.05
C ARG A 233 -6.32 -21.81 9.43
N LYS A 234 -5.56 -21.08 10.26
CA LYS A 234 -5.30 -21.48 11.63
C LYS A 234 -6.47 -21.11 12.55
N PRO A 235 -6.68 -21.87 13.63
CA PRO A 235 -7.85 -21.67 14.49
C PRO A 235 -7.67 -20.48 15.42
N PHE A 236 -8.80 -19.96 15.90
CA PHE A 236 -8.85 -19.22 17.16
C PHE A 236 -8.87 -20.23 18.32
N LEU A 237 -8.13 -19.95 19.39
CA LEU A 237 -7.98 -20.80 20.58
C LEU A 237 -8.26 -20.00 21.86
N ASN A 238 -8.52 -20.70 22.96
CA ASN A 238 -8.62 -20.09 24.28
C ASN A 238 -7.31 -20.28 25.06
N SER A 239 -6.76 -19.17 25.56
CA SER A 239 -5.49 -19.11 26.29
C SER A 239 -5.44 -19.99 27.54
N SER A 240 -6.59 -20.22 28.17
CA SER A 240 -6.69 -20.97 29.43
C SER A 240 -6.94 -22.47 29.22
N THR A 241 -7.73 -22.85 28.20
CA THR A 241 -8.15 -24.25 28.01
C THR A 241 -7.39 -24.99 26.91
N ASP A 242 -6.82 -24.30 25.92
CA ASP A 242 -6.13 -24.90 24.77
C ASP A 242 -4.59 -24.92 24.90
N THR A 243 -4.04 -24.84 26.12
CA THR A 243 -2.60 -24.72 26.40
C THR A 243 -1.73 -25.75 25.66
N LYS A 244 -2.14 -27.01 25.60
CA LYS A 244 -1.42 -28.06 24.83
C LYS A 244 -1.37 -27.79 23.33
N LYS A 245 -2.45 -27.22 22.75
CA LYS A 245 -2.47 -26.85 21.32
C LYS A 245 -1.59 -25.63 21.07
N LEU A 246 -1.62 -24.65 21.98
CA LEU A 246 -0.76 -23.47 21.90
C LEU A 246 0.72 -23.89 21.89
N GLN A 247 1.14 -24.74 22.82
CA GLN A 247 2.51 -25.28 22.85
C GLN A 247 2.91 -25.92 21.53
N LYS A 248 2.01 -26.74 20.93
CA LYS A 248 2.26 -27.35 19.63
C LYS A 248 2.50 -26.31 18.52
N TYR A 249 1.76 -25.20 18.51
CA TYR A 249 1.97 -24.13 17.53
C TYR A 249 3.27 -23.37 17.76
N GLU A 250 3.67 -23.16 19.02
CA GLU A 250 4.99 -22.59 19.34
C GLU A 250 6.13 -23.48 18.83
N ASP A 251 6.04 -24.79 19.09
CA ASP A 251 7.08 -25.74 18.70
C ASP A 251 7.21 -25.79 17.17
N VAL A 252 6.09 -25.81 16.45
CA VAL A 252 6.06 -25.76 14.97
C VAL A 252 6.67 -24.45 14.46
N PHE A 253 6.33 -23.31 15.07
CA PHE A 253 6.89 -22.02 14.67
C PHE A 253 8.41 -21.98 14.86
N LYS A 254 8.92 -22.46 16.00
CA LYS A 254 10.36 -22.58 16.28
C LYS A 254 11.07 -23.49 15.28
N VAL A 255 10.47 -24.62 14.91
CA VAL A 255 11.02 -25.52 13.88
C VAL A 255 11.17 -24.78 12.54
N PHE A 256 10.19 -23.98 12.13
CA PHE A 256 10.31 -23.16 10.93
C PHE A 256 11.37 -22.06 11.07
N GLN A 257 11.49 -21.40 12.22
CA GLN A 257 12.54 -20.42 12.44
C GLN A 257 13.94 -21.04 12.30
N GLU A 258 14.20 -22.18 12.98
CA GLU A 258 15.50 -22.85 12.90
C GLU A 258 15.82 -23.36 11.49
N LYS A 259 14.80 -23.84 10.74
CA LYS A 259 14.96 -24.23 9.32
C LYS A 259 15.51 -23.09 8.45
N HIS A 260 15.13 -21.85 8.72
CA HIS A 260 15.48 -20.69 7.90
C HIS A 260 16.66 -19.89 8.45
N LYS A 261 17.11 -20.15 9.67
CA LYS A 261 18.20 -19.43 10.34
C LYS A 261 19.51 -19.43 9.57
N GLU A 262 19.90 -20.57 9.02
CA GLU A 262 21.13 -20.70 8.23
C GLU A 262 21.14 -19.90 6.93
N GLN A 263 19.96 -19.49 6.42
CA GLN A 263 19.86 -18.70 5.18
C GLN A 263 20.10 -17.20 5.40
N TYR A 264 20.01 -16.73 6.66
CA TYR A 264 20.05 -15.31 7.02
C TYR A 264 21.08 -15.00 8.12
N THR A 265 22.04 -15.91 8.36
CA THR A 265 23.21 -15.72 9.23
C THR A 265 24.43 -15.41 8.38
#